data_AF-A0A3D9BSF8-F1
#
_entry.id   AF-A0A3D9BSF8-F1
#
_cell.length_a   1.000
_cell.length_b   1.000
_cell.length_c   1.000
_cell.angle_alpha   90.00
_cell.angle_beta   90.00
_cell.angle_gamma   90.00
#
_symmetry.space_group_name_H-M   'P 1'
#
loop_
_entity.id
_entity.type
_entity.pdbx_description
1 polymer ?
#
loop_
_entity_poly.entity_id
_entity_poly.type
_entity_poly.pdbx_seq_one_letter_code
_entity_poly.pdbx_strand_id
1 'polypeptide(L)'
;MKNISFTGDCPQCELYEEYYKMWDNGKHWECPSCALQINIDDDYASILRHRGNNHFKFNYKEFSGQLPFQEVDELSYPNGTYIKTKSQLIEYLLKNVLQKPYHSVDNLIDSYVSSILQTGSKELYFEQSAHFNIDFEDEKIRNILKERDQAKNFAEQYHNERLYYFLLNNILPKYGVNDISFLPEMGMSKLQEYLCKKHLPQRKREQLNADRSFSKQALRDFAKDLIDIVYFDKPIFLTGDMELGKKIKAEMYN
;
A
#
# COMPACT_ATOMS: atom_id res chain seq x y z
N MET A 1 23.27 -16.08 -22.35
CA MET A 1 22.26 -15.99 -21.26
C MET A 1 22.99 -16.04 -19.94
N LYS A 2 22.75 -15.10 -19.02
CA LYS A 2 23.31 -15.20 -17.66
C LYS A 2 22.45 -16.18 -16.87
N ASN A 3 23.04 -17.29 -16.43
CA ASN A 3 22.42 -18.19 -15.49
C ASN A 3 22.14 -17.43 -14.18
N ILE A 4 21.05 -17.78 -13.51
CA ILE A 4 20.73 -17.23 -12.19
C ILE A 4 21.64 -17.90 -11.16
N SER A 5 22.23 -17.11 -10.28
CA SER A 5 22.93 -17.58 -9.09
C SER A 5 22.26 -16.95 -7.88
N PHE A 6 21.93 -17.73 -6.85
CA PHE A 6 21.49 -17.16 -5.58
C PHE A 6 22.65 -16.46 -4.89
N THR A 7 22.52 -15.15 -4.71
CA THR A 7 23.50 -14.27 -4.05
C THR A 7 23.31 -14.20 -2.54
N GLY A 8 22.38 -15.00 -2.00
CA GLY A 8 21.86 -14.86 -0.64
C GLY A 8 20.80 -13.76 -0.49
N ASP A 9 20.50 -12.98 -1.54
CA ASP A 9 19.36 -12.06 -1.53
C ASP A 9 18.04 -12.80 -1.76
N CYS A 10 16.99 -12.39 -1.06
CA CYS A 10 15.67 -12.98 -1.21
C CYS A 10 15.06 -12.55 -2.55
N PRO A 11 14.85 -13.48 -3.51
CA PRO A 11 14.36 -13.14 -4.84
C PRO A 11 12.90 -12.67 -4.82
N GLN A 12 12.11 -13.04 -3.79
CA GLN A 12 10.74 -12.58 -3.64
C GLN A 12 10.69 -11.16 -3.07
N CYS A 13 11.57 -10.78 -2.14
CA CYS A 13 11.65 -9.42 -1.63
C CYS A 13 12.09 -8.44 -2.72
N GLU A 14 12.98 -8.86 -3.63
CA GLU A 14 13.37 -8.05 -4.79
C GLU A 14 12.17 -7.68 -5.69
N LEU A 15 11.12 -8.49 -5.75
CA LEU A 15 9.89 -8.16 -6.50
C LEU A 15 9.16 -6.93 -5.93
N TYR A 16 9.38 -6.65 -4.65
CA TYR A 16 8.75 -5.55 -3.91
C TYR A 16 9.75 -4.42 -3.63
N GLU A 17 10.89 -4.39 -4.33
CA GLU A 17 11.97 -3.41 -4.12
C GLU A 17 12.54 -3.44 -2.69
N GLU A 18 12.37 -4.56 -1.99
CA GLU A 18 12.91 -4.80 -0.66
C GLU A 18 14.19 -5.65 -0.74
N TYR A 19 15.22 -5.26 0.01
CA TYR A 19 16.50 -5.97 0.02
C TYR A 19 16.70 -6.70 1.34
N TYR A 20 16.45 -8.00 1.35
CA TYR A 20 16.64 -8.87 2.51
C TYR A 20 17.58 -10.02 2.17
N LYS A 21 18.56 -10.27 3.05
CA LYS A 21 19.38 -11.48 2.99
C LYS A 21 18.62 -12.67 3.59
N MET A 22 18.68 -13.80 2.91
CA MET A 22 18.14 -15.08 3.40
C MET A 22 19.06 -15.66 4.47
N TRP A 23 18.48 -16.43 5.38
CA TRP A 23 19.16 -17.02 6.54
C TRP A 23 19.23 -18.54 6.38
N ASP A 24 20.41 -19.11 6.62
CA ASP A 24 20.63 -20.56 6.60
C ASP A 24 20.32 -21.18 7.97
N ASN A 25 19.42 -22.17 8.01
CA ASN A 25 19.06 -22.89 9.23
C ASN A 25 19.64 -24.32 9.30
N GLY A 26 20.55 -24.68 8.38
CA GLY A 26 21.17 -25.99 8.29
C GLY A 26 20.35 -27.05 7.53
N LYS A 27 19.11 -26.73 7.16
CA LYS A 27 18.30 -27.54 6.24
C LYS A 27 17.92 -26.72 5.01
N HIS A 28 17.32 -25.55 5.22
CA HIS A 28 16.86 -24.66 4.15
C HIS A 28 17.38 -23.24 4.40
N TRP A 29 17.37 -22.41 3.37
CA TRP A 29 17.47 -20.96 3.50
C TRP A 29 16.08 -20.34 3.64
N GLU A 30 15.92 -19.37 4.54
CA GLU A 30 14.65 -18.69 4.77
C GLU A 30 14.80 -17.17 4.78
N CYS A 31 13.90 -16.47 4.09
CA CYS A 31 13.86 -15.01 4.18
C CYS A 31 13.15 -14.57 5.47
N PRO A 32 13.77 -13.74 6.33
CA PRO A 32 13.14 -13.30 7.58
C PRO A 32 11.94 -12.38 7.37
N SER A 33 11.81 -11.74 6.20
CA SER A 33 10.75 -10.76 5.90
C SER A 33 9.51 -11.42 5.29
N CYS A 34 9.70 -12.33 4.33
CA CYS A 34 8.61 -12.96 3.61
C CYS A 34 8.48 -14.46 3.87
N ALA A 35 9.34 -15.04 4.72
CA ALA A 35 9.36 -16.46 5.06
C ALA A 35 9.50 -17.41 3.86
N LEU A 36 9.97 -16.91 2.71
CA LEU A 36 10.30 -17.72 1.55
C LEU A 36 11.40 -18.70 1.93
N GLN A 37 11.16 -19.98 1.67
CA GLN A 37 12.16 -21.03 1.88
C GLN A 37 12.75 -21.51 0.56
N ILE A 38 14.06 -21.77 0.56
CA ILE A 38 14.80 -22.39 -0.53
C ILE A 38 15.56 -23.57 0.06
N ASN A 39 15.25 -24.78 -0.38
CA ASN A 39 16.03 -25.95 0.00
C ASN A 39 17.30 -26.03 -0.86
N ILE A 40 18.42 -26.40 -0.26
CA ILE A 40 19.71 -26.56 -0.93
C ILE A 40 20.20 -27.99 -0.74
N ASP A 41 20.48 -28.67 -1.84
CA ASP A 41 21.02 -30.03 -1.87
C ASP A 41 22.16 -30.11 -2.91
N ASP A 42 23.39 -30.30 -2.45
CA ASP A 42 24.63 -30.33 -3.25
C ASP A 42 24.76 -29.20 -4.29
N ASP A 43 24.40 -29.45 -5.56
CA ASP A 43 24.50 -28.49 -6.67
C ASP A 43 23.15 -27.82 -7.02
N TYR A 44 22.09 -28.15 -6.29
CA TYR A 44 20.72 -27.79 -6.61
C TYR A 44 20.08 -26.92 -5.53
N ALA A 45 19.26 -25.95 -5.96
CA ALA A 45 18.44 -25.14 -5.08
C ALA A 45 16.98 -25.24 -5.52
N SER A 46 16.06 -25.56 -4.61
CA SER A 46 14.62 -25.63 -4.90
C SER A 46 13.87 -24.55 -4.13
N ILE A 47 13.11 -23.71 -4.83
CA ILE A 47 12.28 -22.67 -4.18
C ILE A 47 10.97 -23.33 -3.75
N LEU A 48 10.67 -23.27 -2.46
CA LEU A 48 9.44 -23.85 -1.92
C LEU A 48 8.24 -22.93 -2.21
N ARG A 49 7.09 -23.53 -2.52
CA ARG A 49 5.81 -22.85 -2.80
C ARG A 49 5.21 -22.20 -1.56
N HIS A 50 5.49 -22.77 -0.39
CA HIS A 50 4.93 -22.34 0.89
C HIS A 50 5.94 -21.57 1.75
N ARG A 51 5.42 -20.71 2.63
CA ARG A 51 6.20 -19.97 3.62
C ARG A 51 6.31 -20.79 4.90
N GLY A 52 7.51 -20.93 5.44
CA GLY A 52 7.73 -21.59 6.73
C GLY A 52 7.60 -20.62 7.91
N ASN A 53 7.49 -21.14 9.13
CA ASN A 53 7.61 -20.36 10.36
C ASN A 53 8.68 -21.03 11.24
N ASN A 54 9.79 -20.38 11.59
CA ASN A 54 10.76 -20.90 12.56
C ASN A 54 11.71 -19.82 13.13
N HIS A 55 12.42 -20.14 14.22
CA HIS A 55 13.42 -19.28 14.90
C HIS A 55 14.85 -19.59 14.42
N PHE A 56 15.69 -18.57 14.15
CA PHE A 56 16.94 -18.76 13.38
C PHE A 56 18.20 -18.06 13.93
N LYS A 57 19.37 -18.58 13.51
CA LYS A 57 20.73 -18.08 13.76
C LYS A 57 21.40 -17.68 12.43
N PHE A 58 22.29 -16.68 12.43
CA PHE A 58 22.88 -16.05 11.23
C PHE A 58 24.05 -16.84 10.60
N ASN A 59 24.18 -16.77 9.26
CA ASN A 59 25.37 -17.21 8.50
C ASN A 59 25.69 -16.19 7.37
N TYR A 60 26.97 -15.88 7.15
CA TYR A 60 27.47 -14.77 6.30
C TYR A 60 28.27 -15.24 5.06
N LYS A 61 28.10 -16.48 4.59
CA LYS A 61 28.86 -16.97 3.43
C LYS A 61 28.12 -16.76 2.11
N GLU A 62 28.74 -16.01 1.20
CA GLU A 62 28.33 -15.80 -0.19
C GLU A 62 28.39 -17.11 -0.99
N PHE A 63 27.42 -17.32 -1.90
CA PHE A 63 27.34 -18.50 -2.76
C PHE A 63 27.70 -18.20 -4.21
N SER A 64 28.36 -19.17 -4.85
CA SER A 64 28.58 -19.22 -6.30
C SER A 64 28.18 -20.60 -6.84
N GLY A 65 27.15 -20.69 -7.69
CA GLY A 65 27.03 -21.80 -8.65
C GLY A 65 25.75 -22.66 -8.71
N GLN A 66 24.78 -22.56 -7.79
CA GLN A 66 23.64 -23.50 -7.75
C GLN A 66 22.42 -23.03 -8.57
N LEU A 67 21.81 -23.93 -9.37
CA LEU A 67 20.69 -23.64 -10.27
C LEU A 67 19.32 -23.80 -9.57
N PRO A 68 18.38 -22.84 -9.71
CA PRO A 68 17.04 -22.95 -9.13
C PRO A 68 16.12 -23.94 -9.86
N PHE A 69 15.36 -24.73 -9.10
CA PHE A 69 14.31 -25.64 -9.56
C PHE A 69 12.95 -25.22 -9.07
N GLN A 70 11.93 -25.57 -9.86
CA GLN A 70 10.55 -25.53 -9.45
C GLN A 70 10.23 -26.72 -8.54
N GLU A 71 9.77 -26.47 -7.32
CA GLU A 71 9.16 -27.52 -6.49
C GLU A 71 7.91 -28.06 -7.20
N VAL A 72 7.76 -29.39 -7.29
CA VAL A 72 6.66 -30.07 -8.00
C VAL A 72 5.64 -30.66 -7.03
N ASP A 73 6.10 -31.19 -5.90
CA ASP A 73 5.34 -31.78 -4.79
C ASP A 73 6.20 -31.81 -3.49
N GLU A 74 5.65 -32.33 -2.38
CA GLU A 74 6.34 -32.41 -1.07
C GLU A 74 7.52 -33.40 -1.01
N LEU A 75 7.71 -34.25 -2.03
CA LEU A 75 8.59 -35.43 -1.97
C LEU A 75 9.59 -35.58 -3.14
N SER A 76 9.51 -34.76 -4.19
CA SER A 76 10.16 -35.02 -5.47
C SER A 76 10.89 -33.79 -6.04
N TYR A 77 12.13 -33.60 -5.59
CA TYR A 77 13.12 -32.71 -6.21
C TYR A 77 13.45 -33.01 -7.71
N PRO A 78 13.46 -34.27 -8.22
CA PRO A 78 14.04 -34.57 -9.54
C PRO A 78 13.18 -34.22 -10.77
N ASN A 79 11.88 -33.93 -10.61
CA ASN A 79 10.96 -33.73 -11.74
C ASN A 79 10.68 -32.25 -12.06
N GLY A 80 11.33 -31.32 -11.34
CA GLY A 80 11.14 -29.88 -11.51
C GLY A 80 11.78 -29.34 -12.79
N THR A 81 11.19 -28.29 -13.37
CA THR A 81 11.81 -27.59 -14.50
C THR A 81 12.86 -26.60 -14.00
N TYR A 82 14.02 -26.56 -14.65
CA TYR A 82 15.07 -25.58 -14.35
C TYR A 82 14.59 -24.14 -14.59
N ILE A 83 14.84 -23.27 -13.62
CA ILE A 83 14.65 -21.83 -13.76
C ILE A 83 15.95 -21.23 -14.30
N LYS A 84 16.02 -21.04 -15.62
CA LYS A 84 17.26 -20.65 -16.32
C LYS A 84 17.47 -19.14 -16.41
N THR A 85 16.41 -18.36 -16.25
CA THR A 85 16.41 -16.90 -16.48
C THR A 85 15.65 -16.13 -15.41
N LYS A 86 16.05 -14.87 -15.15
CA LYS A 86 15.38 -14.00 -14.18
C LYS A 86 13.88 -13.85 -14.47
N SER A 87 13.45 -13.80 -15.73
CA SER A 87 12.04 -13.75 -16.10
C SER A 87 11.26 -15.01 -15.67
N GLN A 88 11.84 -16.21 -15.85
CA GLN A 88 11.23 -17.46 -15.39
C GLN A 88 11.14 -17.53 -13.86
N LEU A 89 12.14 -16.96 -13.16
CA LEU A 89 12.12 -16.87 -11.70
C LEU A 89 10.98 -15.96 -11.23
N ILE A 90 10.83 -14.79 -11.82
CA ILE A 90 9.74 -13.85 -11.51
C ILE A 90 8.38 -14.51 -11.77
N GLU A 91 8.21 -15.16 -12.92
CA GLU A 91 6.96 -15.85 -13.26
C GLU A 91 6.64 -16.97 -12.25
N TYR A 92 7.65 -17.77 -11.88
CA TYR A 92 7.47 -18.83 -10.90
C TYR A 92 7.06 -18.28 -9.53
N LEU A 93 7.76 -17.25 -9.04
CA LEU A 93 7.49 -16.62 -7.75
C LEU A 93 6.09 -16.03 -7.71
N LEU A 94 5.67 -15.28 -8.72
CA LEU A 94 4.35 -14.65 -8.76
C LEU A 94 3.20 -15.67 -8.82
N LYS A 95 3.42 -16.81 -9.48
CA LYS A 95 2.37 -17.80 -9.75
C LYS A 95 2.26 -18.91 -8.70
N ASN A 96 3.39 -19.37 -8.17
CA ASN A 96 3.44 -20.61 -7.39
C ASN A 96 3.84 -20.40 -5.94
N VAL A 97 4.42 -19.26 -5.58
CA VAL A 97 4.82 -18.96 -4.20
C VAL A 97 3.74 -18.12 -3.53
N LEU A 98 3.45 -18.38 -2.25
CA LEU A 98 2.55 -17.52 -1.47
C LEU A 98 3.12 -16.08 -1.43
N GLN A 99 2.34 -15.13 -1.92
CA GLN A 99 2.75 -13.72 -2.03
C GLN A 99 2.76 -13.02 -0.66
N LYS A 100 3.59 -11.98 -0.53
CA LYS A 100 3.59 -11.19 0.70
C LYS A 100 2.27 -10.45 0.73
N PRO A 101 1.62 -10.31 1.91
CA PRO A 101 0.54 -9.35 2.04
C PRO A 101 1.05 -8.01 1.49
N TYR A 102 0.53 -7.60 0.34
CA TYR A 102 0.96 -6.37 -0.32
C TYR A 102 0.20 -5.25 0.35
N HIS A 103 0.90 -4.52 1.22
CA HIS A 103 0.31 -3.40 1.94
C HIS A 103 0.56 -2.10 1.20
N SER A 104 -0.51 -1.40 0.90
CA SER A 104 -0.45 -0.06 0.32
C SER A 104 -1.66 0.74 0.77
N VAL A 105 -1.54 2.07 0.82
CA VAL A 105 -2.69 2.94 1.11
C VAL A 105 -3.79 2.74 0.05
N ASP A 106 -3.41 2.42 -1.19
CA ASP A 106 -4.37 2.08 -2.25
C ASP A 106 -5.17 0.81 -1.88
N ASN A 107 -4.50 -0.24 -1.42
CA ASN A 107 -5.17 -1.46 -0.97
C ASN A 107 -5.99 -1.24 0.28
N LEU A 108 -5.55 -0.38 1.21
CA LEU A 108 -6.34 0.01 2.38
C LEU A 108 -7.67 0.67 1.95
N ILE A 109 -7.61 1.62 1.02
CA ILE A 109 -8.79 2.29 0.46
C ILE A 109 -9.69 1.27 -0.26
N ASP A 110 -9.12 0.49 -1.19
CA ASP A 110 -9.86 -0.44 -2.04
C ASP A 110 -10.54 -1.53 -1.20
N SER A 111 -9.84 -2.10 -0.23
CA SER A 111 -10.39 -3.14 0.66
C SER A 111 -11.50 -2.61 1.57
N TYR A 112 -11.35 -1.41 2.14
CA TYR A 112 -12.41 -0.78 2.92
C TYR A 112 -13.65 -0.52 2.07
N VAL A 113 -13.46 0.08 0.90
CA VAL A 113 -14.55 0.43 -0.02
C VAL A 113 -15.29 -0.82 -0.51
N SER A 114 -14.56 -1.90 -0.81
CA SER A 114 -15.17 -3.19 -1.13
C SER A 114 -15.97 -3.76 0.05
N SER A 115 -15.52 -3.56 1.29
CA SER A 115 -16.23 -4.02 2.48
C SER A 115 -17.55 -3.26 2.71
N ILE A 116 -17.57 -1.93 2.57
CA ILE A 116 -18.79 -1.12 2.74
C ILE A 116 -19.81 -1.38 1.61
N LEU A 117 -19.33 -1.69 0.40
CA LEU A 117 -20.17 -2.06 -0.74
C LEU A 117 -20.58 -3.54 -0.74
N GLN A 118 -20.11 -4.33 0.24
CA GLN A 118 -20.36 -5.79 0.32
C GLN A 118 -19.93 -6.55 -0.95
N THR A 119 -18.85 -6.09 -1.59
CA THR A 119 -18.30 -6.70 -2.82
C THR A 119 -17.00 -7.48 -2.58
N GLY A 120 -16.44 -7.43 -1.37
CA GLY A 120 -15.20 -8.12 -0.99
C GLY A 120 -15.16 -8.52 0.49
N SER A 121 -14.09 -9.21 0.89
CA SER A 121 -13.91 -9.65 2.29
C SER A 121 -13.46 -8.49 3.19
N LYS A 122 -14.03 -8.40 4.40
CA LYS A 122 -13.60 -7.46 5.45
C LYS A 122 -12.23 -7.85 6.04
N GLU A 123 -11.79 -9.10 5.87
CA GLU A 123 -10.50 -9.58 6.37
C GLU A 123 -9.33 -8.83 5.74
N LEU A 124 -9.38 -8.61 4.42
CA LEU A 124 -8.34 -7.85 3.72
C LEU A 124 -8.24 -6.42 4.24
N TYR A 125 -9.37 -5.79 4.55
CA TYR A 125 -9.37 -4.47 5.18
C TYR A 125 -8.72 -4.52 6.57
N PHE A 126 -9.05 -5.49 7.41
CA PHE A 126 -8.44 -5.61 8.73
C PHE A 126 -6.92 -5.86 8.67
N GLU A 127 -6.44 -6.62 7.70
CA GLU A 127 -5.00 -6.81 7.47
C GLU A 127 -4.31 -5.50 7.10
N GLN A 128 -4.88 -4.72 6.17
CA GLN A 128 -4.34 -3.41 5.78
C GLN A 128 -4.42 -2.40 6.94
N SER A 129 -5.55 -2.37 7.64
CA SER A 129 -5.83 -1.50 8.78
C SER A 129 -4.81 -1.72 9.89
N ALA A 130 -4.55 -2.97 10.25
CA ALA A 130 -3.56 -3.34 11.25
C ALA A 130 -2.14 -2.92 10.84
N HIS A 131 -1.78 -3.09 9.57
CA HIS A 131 -0.46 -2.70 9.06
C HIS A 131 -0.22 -1.19 9.15
N PHE A 132 -1.20 -0.38 8.76
CA PHE A 132 -1.07 1.09 8.78
C PHE A 132 -1.43 1.72 10.13
N ASN A 133 -1.96 0.92 11.07
CA ASN A 133 -2.58 1.40 12.31
C ASN A 133 -3.66 2.47 12.02
N ILE A 134 -4.48 2.22 10.99
CA ILE A 134 -5.59 3.07 10.56
C ILE A 134 -6.85 2.25 10.58
N ASP A 135 -7.80 2.63 11.41
CA ASP A 135 -9.17 2.10 11.34
C ASP A 135 -10.13 3.24 10.99
N PHE A 136 -10.71 3.17 9.80
CA PHE A 136 -11.73 4.09 9.33
C PHE A 136 -13.03 4.04 10.14
N GLU A 137 -13.24 3.01 10.96
CA GLU A 137 -14.39 2.91 11.87
C GLU A 137 -14.05 3.39 13.31
N ASP A 138 -12.79 3.79 13.61
CA ASP A 138 -12.39 4.22 14.95
C ASP A 138 -12.68 5.71 15.20
N GLU A 139 -13.81 5.98 15.87
CA GLU A 139 -14.21 7.33 16.28
C GLU A 139 -13.21 8.05 17.19
N LYS A 140 -12.24 7.35 17.82
CA LYS A 140 -11.22 8.00 18.67
C LYS A 140 -10.35 8.99 17.88
N ILE A 141 -10.17 8.78 16.58
CA ILE A 141 -9.40 9.70 15.72
C ILE A 141 -9.94 11.13 15.80
N ARG A 142 -11.25 11.31 16.02
CA ARG A 142 -11.85 12.64 16.16
C ARG A 142 -11.32 13.42 17.35
N ASN A 143 -11.14 12.76 18.49
CA ASN A 143 -10.60 13.41 19.68
C ASN A 143 -9.13 13.78 19.45
N ILE A 144 -8.36 12.89 18.81
CA ILE A 144 -6.97 13.16 18.42
C ILE A 144 -6.89 14.39 17.49
N LEU A 145 -7.78 14.50 16.50
CA LEU A 145 -7.81 15.66 15.60
C LEU A 145 -8.17 16.95 16.33
N LYS A 146 -9.16 16.93 17.23
CA LYS A 146 -9.50 18.11 18.05
C LYS A 146 -8.33 18.59 18.89
N GLU A 147 -7.64 17.67 19.56
CA GLU A 147 -6.45 17.99 20.35
C GLU A 147 -5.33 18.57 19.49
N ARG A 148 -5.11 18.01 18.28
CA ARG A 148 -4.15 18.55 17.30
C ARG A 148 -4.52 19.96 16.83
N ASP A 149 -5.78 20.18 16.49
CA ASP A 149 -6.28 21.47 16.01
C ASP A 149 -6.15 22.56 17.09
N GLN A 150 -6.43 22.21 18.35
CA GLN A 150 -6.22 23.07 19.51
C GLN A 150 -4.74 23.36 19.76
N ALA A 151 -3.88 22.34 19.74
CA ALA A 151 -2.44 22.51 19.95
C ALA A 151 -1.79 23.40 18.88
N LYS A 152 -2.31 23.35 17.65
CA LYS A 152 -1.83 24.18 16.53
C LYS A 152 -2.48 25.57 16.46
N ASN A 153 -3.44 25.86 17.34
CA ASN A 153 -4.25 27.08 17.33
C ASN A 153 -4.86 27.38 15.95
N PHE A 154 -5.39 26.35 15.27
CA PHE A 154 -6.06 26.56 14.00
C PHE A 154 -7.39 27.29 14.19
N ALA A 155 -7.67 28.25 13.31
CA ALA A 155 -9.00 28.84 13.20
C ALA A 155 -10.03 27.74 12.85
N GLU A 156 -11.26 27.84 13.37
CA GLU A 156 -12.28 26.77 13.30
C GLU A 156 -12.60 26.30 11.87
N GLN A 157 -12.58 27.22 10.89
CA GLN A 157 -12.79 26.88 9.47
C GLN A 157 -11.70 25.97 8.88
N TYR A 158 -10.59 25.79 9.60
CA TYR A 158 -9.43 24.98 9.26
C TYR A 158 -9.22 23.78 10.22
N HIS A 159 -10.21 23.42 11.03
CA HIS A 159 -10.12 22.22 11.87
C HIS A 159 -10.14 20.94 11.02
N ASN A 160 -9.16 20.07 11.24
CA ASN A 160 -8.99 18.80 10.52
C ASN A 160 -10.03 17.77 10.91
N GLU A 161 -10.70 17.91 12.06
CA GLU A 161 -11.80 17.02 12.45
C GLU A 161 -12.85 16.87 11.33
N ARG A 162 -13.16 17.95 10.61
CA ARG A 162 -14.13 17.95 9.51
C ARG A 162 -13.64 17.14 8.30
N LEU A 163 -12.34 16.94 8.14
CA LEU A 163 -11.77 16.14 7.05
C LEU A 163 -11.98 14.65 7.25
N TYR A 164 -12.01 14.16 8.49
CA TYR A 164 -12.31 12.76 8.78
C TYR A 164 -13.71 12.36 8.28
N TYR A 165 -14.74 13.13 8.65
CA TYR A 165 -16.09 12.88 8.12
C TYR A 165 -16.21 13.07 6.63
N PHE A 166 -15.45 14.01 6.08
CA PHE A 166 -15.43 14.21 4.65
C PHE A 166 -14.84 13.00 3.91
N LEU A 167 -13.77 12.41 4.43
CA LEU A 167 -13.19 11.17 3.92
C LEU A 167 -14.23 10.04 3.94
N LEU A 168 -14.85 9.77 5.09
CA LEU A 168 -15.72 8.60 5.26
C LEU A 168 -17.09 8.74 4.60
N ASN A 169 -17.74 9.91 4.72
CA ASN A 169 -19.12 10.08 4.29
C ASN A 169 -19.23 10.60 2.85
N ASN A 170 -18.13 11.14 2.29
CA ASN A 170 -18.15 11.72 0.95
C ASN A 170 -17.14 11.01 0.06
N ILE A 171 -15.84 11.09 0.35
CA ILE A 171 -14.82 10.65 -0.62
C ILE A 171 -14.82 9.13 -0.83
N LEU A 172 -14.78 8.31 0.22
CA LEU A 172 -14.70 6.84 0.07
C LEU A 172 -15.97 6.24 -0.59
N PRO A 173 -17.21 6.61 -0.19
CA PRO A 173 -18.42 6.10 -0.85
C PRO A 173 -18.47 6.50 -2.33
N LYS A 174 -18.11 7.75 -2.64
CA LYS A 174 -18.11 8.29 -4.01
C LYS A 174 -17.03 7.66 -4.87
N TYR A 175 -15.86 7.37 -4.30
CA TYR A 175 -14.84 6.55 -4.94
C TYR A 175 -15.36 5.16 -5.30
N GLY A 176 -16.08 4.51 -4.37
CA GLY A 176 -16.67 3.18 -4.58
C GLY A 176 -17.63 3.10 -5.76
N VAL A 177 -18.50 4.11 -5.92
CA VAL A 177 -19.46 4.17 -7.04
C VAL A 177 -18.95 4.99 -8.24
N ASN A 178 -17.74 5.52 -8.17
CA ASN A 178 -17.13 6.43 -9.15
C ASN A 178 -18.04 7.61 -9.53
N ASP A 179 -18.50 8.35 -8.53
CA ASP A 179 -19.38 9.51 -8.68
C ASP A 179 -18.67 10.79 -8.24
N ILE A 180 -18.64 11.80 -9.09
CA ILE A 180 -17.99 13.10 -8.86
C ILE A 180 -18.99 14.27 -8.85
N SER A 181 -20.28 13.98 -8.78
CA SER A 181 -21.35 15.00 -8.83
C SER A 181 -21.37 15.95 -7.62
N PHE A 182 -20.79 15.54 -6.48
CA PHE A 182 -20.85 16.21 -5.17
C PHE A 182 -19.90 17.42 -5.00
N LEU A 183 -19.54 18.08 -6.11
CA LEU A 183 -18.60 19.21 -6.13
C LEU A 183 -19.20 20.47 -5.48
N PRO A 184 -18.34 21.32 -4.86
CA PRO A 184 -18.50 21.78 -3.48
C PRO A 184 -19.92 22.24 -3.14
N GLU A 185 -20.46 21.65 -2.08
CA GLU A 185 -21.79 21.92 -1.54
C GLU A 185 -21.76 23.03 -0.47
N MET A 186 -22.91 23.65 -0.21
CA MET A 186 -23.05 24.57 0.93
C MET A 186 -22.73 23.82 2.23
N GLY A 187 -21.88 24.42 3.08
CA GLY A 187 -21.50 23.85 4.38
C GLY A 187 -20.12 23.16 4.42
N MET A 188 -19.41 23.06 3.29
CA MET A 188 -18.02 22.60 3.29
C MET A 188 -17.10 23.57 4.06
N SER A 189 -16.12 23.02 4.79
CA SER A 189 -15.05 23.82 5.40
C SER A 189 -14.07 24.35 4.35
N LYS A 190 -13.24 25.33 4.73
CA LYS A 190 -12.24 25.89 3.81
C LYS A 190 -11.26 24.82 3.33
N LEU A 191 -10.82 23.93 4.22
CA LEU A 191 -9.95 22.80 3.86
C LEU A 191 -10.61 21.88 2.82
N GLN A 192 -11.88 21.53 3.02
CA GLN A 192 -12.63 20.69 2.09
C GLN A 192 -12.75 21.37 0.72
N GLU A 193 -13.09 22.67 0.68
CA GLU A 193 -13.14 23.45 -0.57
C GLU A 193 -11.80 23.43 -1.33
N TYR A 194 -10.68 23.64 -0.62
CA TYR A 194 -9.36 23.69 -1.24
C TYR A 194 -8.95 22.33 -1.81
N LEU A 195 -9.14 21.25 -1.04
CA LEU A 195 -8.84 19.90 -1.51
C LEU A 195 -9.74 19.51 -2.70
N CYS A 196 -11.03 19.86 -2.67
CA CYS A 196 -11.92 19.67 -3.82
C CYS A 196 -11.40 20.38 -5.07
N LYS A 197 -10.97 21.65 -4.95
CA LYS A 197 -10.39 22.40 -6.07
C LYS A 197 -9.08 21.79 -6.57
N LYS A 198 -8.27 21.21 -5.69
CA LYS A 198 -7.02 20.54 -6.04
C LYS A 198 -7.25 19.27 -6.86
N HIS A 199 -8.07 18.35 -6.35
CA HIS A 199 -8.25 17.02 -6.95
C HIS A 199 -9.29 17.02 -8.07
N LEU A 200 -10.29 17.89 -7.98
CA LEU A 200 -11.40 17.96 -8.93
C LEU A 200 -11.56 19.39 -9.48
N PRO A 201 -10.50 19.93 -10.14
CA PRO A 201 -10.50 21.31 -10.60
C PRO A 201 -11.53 21.53 -11.71
N GLN A 202 -12.23 22.67 -11.68
CA GLN A 202 -13.29 23.00 -12.63
C GLN A 202 -12.82 22.91 -14.10
N ARG A 203 -11.57 23.32 -14.39
CA ARG A 203 -10.96 23.23 -15.73
C ARG A 203 -10.85 21.80 -16.30
N LYS A 204 -10.89 20.76 -15.45
CA LYS A 204 -10.83 19.35 -15.85
C LYS A 204 -12.19 18.65 -15.78
N ARG A 205 -13.30 19.37 -15.50
CA ARG A 205 -14.63 18.76 -15.33
C ARG A 205 -15.08 17.93 -16.54
N GLU A 206 -14.85 18.43 -17.75
CA GLU A 206 -15.22 17.70 -18.96
C GLU A 206 -14.49 16.36 -19.04
N GLN A 207 -13.18 16.35 -18.78
CA GLN A 207 -12.38 15.14 -18.75
C GLN A 207 -12.81 14.18 -17.63
N LEU A 208 -13.06 14.71 -16.43
CA LEU A 208 -13.54 13.93 -15.29
C LEU A 208 -14.90 13.27 -15.62
N ASN A 209 -15.82 13.99 -16.23
CA ASN A 209 -17.13 13.43 -16.60
C ASN A 209 -17.04 12.42 -17.77
N ALA A 210 -16.08 12.60 -18.68
CA ALA A 210 -15.93 11.75 -19.87
C ALA A 210 -15.13 10.46 -19.60
N ASP A 211 -14.15 10.49 -18.70
CA ASP A 211 -13.25 9.37 -18.43
C ASP A 211 -13.42 8.83 -17.01
N ARG A 212 -14.07 7.67 -16.91
CA ARG A 212 -14.29 6.95 -15.64
C ARG A 212 -13.00 6.56 -14.94
N SER A 213 -11.96 6.17 -15.67
CA SER A 213 -10.68 5.77 -15.08
C SER A 213 -9.96 6.99 -14.49
N PHE A 214 -10.00 8.10 -15.22
CA PHE A 214 -9.44 9.37 -14.75
C PHE A 214 -10.14 9.87 -13.47
N SER A 215 -11.47 9.82 -13.43
CA SER A 215 -12.25 10.18 -12.23
C SER A 215 -11.98 9.27 -11.04
N LYS A 216 -11.91 7.95 -11.28
CA LYS A 216 -11.59 7.00 -10.22
C LYS A 216 -10.20 7.26 -9.64
N GLN A 217 -9.22 7.56 -10.49
CA GLN A 217 -7.88 7.92 -10.03
C GLN A 217 -7.88 9.24 -9.24
N ALA A 218 -8.59 10.27 -9.71
CA ALA A 218 -8.67 11.55 -9.01
C ALA A 218 -9.29 11.41 -7.61
N LEU A 219 -10.36 10.61 -7.47
CA LEU A 219 -10.99 10.31 -6.18
C LEU A 219 -10.07 9.48 -5.26
N ARG A 220 -9.31 8.53 -5.83
CA ARG A 220 -8.30 7.76 -5.09
C ARG A 220 -7.20 8.67 -4.56
N ASP A 221 -6.65 9.54 -5.39
CA ASP A 221 -5.62 10.50 -4.98
C ASP A 221 -6.13 11.45 -3.90
N PHE A 222 -7.40 11.85 -3.99
CA PHE A 222 -8.06 12.65 -2.97
C PHE A 222 -8.17 11.89 -1.64
N ALA A 223 -8.60 10.63 -1.66
CA ALA A 223 -8.66 9.80 -0.47
C ALA A 223 -7.28 9.64 0.20
N LYS A 224 -6.22 9.42 -0.60
CA LYS A 224 -4.84 9.32 -0.10
C LYS A 224 -4.39 10.59 0.62
N ASP A 225 -4.64 11.75 0.02
CA ASP A 225 -4.31 13.03 0.63
C ASP A 225 -5.07 13.24 1.95
N LEU A 226 -6.36 12.90 2.00
CA LEU A 226 -7.12 12.97 3.25
C LEU A 226 -6.60 12.03 4.32
N ILE A 227 -6.19 10.81 3.96
CA ILE A 227 -5.55 9.86 4.89
C ILE A 227 -4.25 10.44 5.44
N ASP A 228 -3.43 11.02 4.56
CA ASP A 228 -2.17 11.66 4.92
C ASP A 228 -2.34 12.84 5.89
N ILE A 229 -3.41 13.63 5.75
CA ILE A 229 -3.72 14.72 6.69
C ILE A 229 -4.27 14.15 8.00
N VAL A 230 -5.30 13.31 7.93
CA VAL A 230 -6.08 12.86 9.09
C VAL A 230 -5.24 11.95 9.99
N TYR A 231 -4.59 10.93 9.43
CA TYR A 231 -3.92 9.91 10.21
C TYR A 231 -2.44 10.23 10.43
N PHE A 232 -1.76 10.77 9.42
CA PHE A 232 -0.31 10.99 9.46
C PHE A 232 0.12 12.43 9.78
N ASP A 233 -0.82 13.35 10.02
CA ASP A 233 -0.56 14.77 10.32
C ASP A 233 0.35 15.46 9.28
N LYS A 234 0.31 15.01 8.02
CA LYS A 234 1.19 15.54 6.98
C LYS A 234 0.70 16.91 6.49
N PRO A 235 1.61 17.87 6.29
CA PRO A 235 1.27 19.13 5.64
C PRO A 235 1.07 18.89 4.14
N ILE A 236 -0.19 18.90 3.69
CA ILE A 236 -0.50 18.77 2.26
C ILE A 236 -0.63 20.15 1.62
N PHE A 237 -0.05 20.29 0.43
CA PHE A 237 -0.34 21.42 -0.45
C PHE A 237 -1.82 21.39 -0.83
N LEU A 238 -2.61 22.22 -0.16
CA LEU A 238 -4.07 22.35 -0.36
C LEU A 238 -4.42 22.92 -1.76
N THR A 239 -3.41 23.37 -2.50
CA THR A 239 -3.51 23.89 -3.85
C THR A 239 -2.15 23.74 -4.55
N GLY A 240 -2.16 23.62 -5.88
CA GLY A 240 -0.94 23.73 -6.70
C GLY A 240 -0.52 25.19 -7.00
N ASP A 241 -1.32 26.17 -6.56
CA ASP A 241 -1.06 27.60 -6.70
C ASP A 241 -0.30 28.11 -5.46
N MET A 242 0.94 28.58 -5.66
CA MET A 242 1.80 29.06 -4.58
C MET A 242 1.28 30.32 -3.88
N GLU A 243 0.61 31.23 -4.59
CA GLU A 243 0.06 32.46 -4.00
C GLU A 243 -1.15 32.14 -3.14
N LEU A 244 -2.05 31.30 -3.66
CA LEU A 244 -3.17 30.79 -2.89
C LEU A 244 -2.68 29.98 -1.68
N GLY A 245 -1.62 29.18 -1.83
CA GLY A 245 -1.03 28.43 -0.72
C GLY A 245 -0.51 29.32 0.42
N LYS A 246 0.14 30.45 0.08
CA LYS A 246 0.57 31.45 1.08
C LYS A 246 -0.62 32.08 1.79
N LYS A 247 -1.68 32.41 1.05
CA LYS A 247 -2.91 32.98 1.60
C LYS A 247 -3.58 32.02 2.59
N ILE A 248 -3.73 30.74 2.21
CA ILE A 248 -4.30 29.71 3.09
C ILE A 248 -3.47 29.58 4.36
N LYS A 249 -2.14 29.51 4.23
CA LYS A 249 -1.26 29.42 5.40
C LYS A 249 -1.43 30.63 6.32
N ALA A 250 -1.54 31.84 5.80
CA ALA A 250 -1.78 33.02 6.63
C ALA A 250 -3.14 32.93 7.35
N GLU A 251 -4.20 32.50 6.65
CA GLU A 251 -5.55 32.36 7.23
C GLU A 251 -5.69 31.22 8.26
N MET A 252 -4.82 30.20 8.21
CA MET A 252 -4.86 29.08 9.16
C MET A 252 -4.36 29.44 10.57
N TYR A 253 -3.43 30.40 10.68
CA TYR A 253 -2.72 30.75 11.92
C TYR A 253 -2.99 32.17 12.42
N ASN A 254 -3.93 32.89 11.80
CA ASN A 254 -4.39 34.22 12.22
C ASN A 254 -5.77 34.11 12.90
#